data_AF-A0A1Z1WS86-F1
#
_entry.id   AF-A0A1Z1WS86-F1
#
_cell.length_a   1.000
_cell.length_b   1.000
_cell.length_c   1.000
_cell.angle_alpha   90.00
_cell.angle_beta   90.00
_cell.angle_gamma   90.00
#
_symmetry.space_group_name_H-M   'P 1'
#
loop_
_entity.id
_entity.type
_entity.pdbx_description
1 polymer ?
#
loop_
_entity_poly.entity_id
_entity_poly.type
_entity_poly.pdbx_seq_one_letter_code
_entity_poly.pdbx_strand_id
1 'polypeptide(L)'
;MGSLAAAALAATAFTAPAQASQDPAATAPGHGATQRAMDAAVRAGIPGVTAQARDGRGVWKAASGVGNMRTGEPRGKNDRFRVGSITKTFMATVLLQMEAEGRLSLDDTVDDHLPGLVRGNGNDGRKITVRRLLNHTSGLFDYLADKKYSETYMEGARGYLKHRYDTLPPEKHIRVALSHRPLFKPGTKHSYSNTNYVLAGLIVEKVGKRTYEDEVRDRIIKPLGLKATTNPGNSIHLPRPSSRGYSKLFRTSPTGSTTSPR
;
A
#
# COMPACT_ATOMS: atom_id res chain seq x y z
N MET A 1 -71.92 26.27 -46.04
CA MET A 1 -71.93 26.82 -44.66
C MET A 1 -71.85 25.65 -43.69
N GLY A 2 -70.86 25.66 -42.77
CA GLY A 2 -70.58 24.64 -41.74
C GLY A 2 -69.69 23.49 -42.26
N SER A 3 -68.40 23.31 -41.94
CA SER A 3 -67.59 23.35 -40.70
C SER A 3 -67.82 22.20 -39.72
N LEU A 4 -66.69 21.68 -39.18
CA LEU A 4 -66.44 20.66 -38.13
C LEU A 4 -66.15 19.25 -38.70
N ALA A 5 -64.93 18.73 -38.82
CA ALA A 5 -63.68 18.77 -38.04
C ALA A 5 -63.69 18.01 -36.70
N ALA A 6 -62.99 16.86 -36.73
CA ALA A 6 -62.16 16.19 -35.71
C ALA A 6 -62.78 15.57 -34.44
N ALA A 7 -62.39 14.31 -34.19
CA ALA A 7 -61.80 13.89 -32.92
C ALA A 7 -61.08 12.52 -33.07
N ALA A 8 -59.76 12.54 -33.29
CA ALA A 8 -58.90 11.40 -33.07
C ALA A 8 -58.39 11.45 -31.62
N LEU A 9 -58.73 10.44 -30.83
CA LEU A 9 -58.24 10.26 -29.45
C LEU A 9 -56.79 9.76 -29.51
N ALA A 10 -55.82 10.67 -29.42
CA ALA A 10 -54.44 10.35 -29.12
C ALA A 10 -54.25 10.35 -27.59
N ALA A 11 -54.05 9.16 -27.01
CA ALA A 11 -53.66 9.03 -25.61
C ALA A 11 -52.19 9.46 -25.45
N THR A 12 -51.98 10.64 -24.89
CA THR A 12 -50.66 11.12 -24.46
C THR A 12 -50.33 10.51 -23.10
N ALA A 13 -49.46 9.49 -23.09
CA ALA A 13 -48.84 9.03 -21.85
C ALA A 13 -47.84 10.10 -21.38
N PHE A 14 -48.14 10.75 -20.26
CA PHE A 14 -47.18 11.61 -19.56
C PHE A 14 -46.03 10.75 -19.02
N THR A 15 -44.88 10.79 -19.67
CA THR A 15 -43.62 10.32 -19.12
C THR A 15 -43.07 11.38 -18.18
N ALA A 16 -43.42 11.29 -16.89
CA ALA A 16 -42.73 12.05 -15.86
C ALA A 16 -41.27 11.55 -15.79
N PRO A 17 -40.26 12.44 -15.74
CA PRO A 17 -38.89 12.01 -15.53
C PRO A 17 -38.79 11.33 -14.17
N ALA A 18 -38.27 10.10 -14.15
CA ALA A 18 -37.90 9.43 -12.92
C ALA A 18 -36.89 10.30 -12.18
N GLN A 19 -37.34 11.00 -11.14
CA GLN A 19 -36.43 11.62 -10.19
C GLN A 19 -35.62 10.49 -9.56
N ALA A 20 -34.34 10.44 -9.92
CA ALA A 20 -33.36 9.63 -9.23
C ALA A 20 -33.43 10.03 -7.75
N SER A 21 -34.01 9.13 -6.95
CA SER A 21 -34.02 9.25 -5.51
C SER A 21 -32.56 9.41 -5.09
N GLN A 22 -32.23 10.55 -4.48
CA GLN A 22 -30.95 10.67 -3.82
C GLN A 22 -30.90 9.56 -2.77
N ASP A 23 -29.90 8.68 -2.89
CA ASP A 23 -29.63 7.64 -1.90
C ASP A 23 -29.71 8.30 -0.52
N PRO A 24 -30.60 7.86 0.38
CA PRO A 24 -30.42 8.16 1.77
C PRO A 24 -29.06 7.58 2.11
N ALA A 25 -28.15 8.39 2.66
CA ALA A 25 -26.96 7.91 3.31
C ALA A 25 -27.41 7.04 4.50
N ALA A 26 -27.75 5.78 4.23
CA ALA A 26 -28.05 4.78 5.20
C ALA A 26 -26.75 4.56 5.99
N THR A 27 -26.66 5.22 7.12
CA THR A 27 -25.75 4.83 8.19
C THR A 27 -26.17 3.43 8.57
N ALA A 28 -25.53 2.43 7.96
CA ALA A 28 -25.79 1.03 8.29
C ALA A 28 -25.73 0.89 9.83
N PRO A 29 -26.79 0.41 10.50
CA PRO A 29 -26.73 0.07 11.91
C PRO A 29 -25.70 -1.05 12.07
N GLY A 30 -24.51 -0.71 12.56
CA GLY A 30 -23.39 -1.64 12.60
C GLY A 30 -22.10 -0.92 12.96
N HIS A 31 -21.16 -1.67 13.54
CA HIS A 31 -19.81 -1.20 13.88
C HIS A 31 -19.67 -0.25 15.07
N GLY A 32 -20.67 -0.15 15.97
CA GLY A 32 -20.53 0.58 17.23
C GLY A 32 -19.35 0.08 18.09
N ALA A 33 -19.07 -1.22 18.09
CA ALA A 33 -17.88 -1.78 18.73
C ALA A 33 -16.58 -1.29 18.07
N THR A 34 -16.53 -1.24 16.73
CA THR A 34 -15.39 -0.70 15.98
C THR A 34 -15.18 0.79 16.25
N GLN A 35 -16.26 1.58 16.30
CA GLN A 35 -16.20 3.00 16.68
C GLN A 35 -15.59 3.17 18.07
N ARG A 36 -16.09 2.44 19.08
CA ARG A 36 -15.53 2.47 20.45
C ARG A 36 -14.06 2.06 20.48
N ALA A 37 -13.65 1.08 19.68
CA ALA A 37 -12.26 0.66 19.58
C ALA A 37 -11.35 1.73 18.96
N MET A 38 -11.81 2.42 17.90
CA MET A 38 -11.08 3.56 17.34
C MET A 38 -10.94 4.71 18.35
N ASP A 39 -12.01 5.02 19.08
CA ASP A 39 -11.99 6.05 20.11
C ASP A 39 -11.06 5.67 21.27
N ALA A 40 -11.01 4.38 21.63
CA ALA A 40 -10.07 3.86 22.62
C ALA A 40 -8.62 3.99 22.15
N ALA A 41 -8.33 3.70 20.88
CA ALA A 41 -6.99 3.91 20.31
C ALA A 41 -6.57 5.38 20.37
N VAL A 42 -7.51 6.31 20.12
CA VAL A 42 -7.26 7.75 20.26
C VAL A 42 -6.96 8.12 21.71
N ARG A 43 -7.76 7.65 22.67
CA ARG A 43 -7.49 7.84 24.11
C ARG A 43 -6.14 7.25 24.55
N ALA A 44 -5.67 6.18 23.90
CA ALA A 44 -4.36 5.59 24.13
C ALA A 44 -3.19 6.34 23.46
N GLY A 45 -3.46 7.48 22.81
CA GLY A 45 -2.45 8.37 22.26
C GLY A 45 -2.14 8.16 20.77
N ILE A 46 -3.01 7.48 20.02
CA ILE A 46 -2.99 7.52 18.55
C ILE A 46 -3.64 8.84 18.08
N PRO A 47 -2.98 9.68 17.27
CA PRO A 47 -3.54 10.98 16.91
C PRO A 47 -4.92 10.90 16.23
N GLY A 48 -5.09 9.96 15.30
CA GLY A 48 -6.37 9.73 14.66
C GLY A 48 -6.39 8.44 13.84
N VAL A 49 -7.58 7.85 13.74
CA VAL A 49 -7.85 6.58 13.07
C VAL A 49 -8.88 6.81 11.97
N THR A 50 -8.75 6.10 10.86
CA THR A 50 -9.77 6.03 9.80
C THR A 50 -10.03 4.56 9.49
N ALA A 51 -11.28 4.18 9.27
CA ALA A 51 -11.69 2.81 9.01
C ALA A 51 -12.82 2.77 7.98
N GLN A 52 -12.83 1.69 7.21
CA GLN A 52 -13.91 1.37 6.29
C GLN A 52 -14.24 -0.13 6.39
N ALA A 53 -15.53 -0.45 6.48
CA ALA A 53 -16.05 -1.79 6.29
C ALA A 53 -16.96 -1.79 5.04
N ARG A 54 -16.84 -2.81 4.20
CA ARG A 54 -17.71 -3.03 3.05
C ARG A 54 -18.20 -4.48 3.10
N ASP A 55 -19.51 -4.66 3.08
CA ASP A 55 -20.16 -5.97 3.06
C ASP A 55 -21.44 -5.91 2.21
N GLY A 56 -22.23 -7.00 2.22
CA GLY A 56 -23.50 -7.07 1.48
C GLY A 56 -24.56 -6.04 1.92
N ARG A 57 -24.37 -5.36 3.05
CA ARG A 57 -25.25 -4.30 3.57
C ARG A 57 -24.77 -2.89 3.23
N GLY A 58 -23.64 -2.76 2.54
CA GLY A 58 -23.13 -1.48 2.04
C GLY A 58 -21.75 -1.12 2.57
N VAL A 59 -21.51 0.18 2.71
CA VAL A 59 -20.20 0.73 3.11
C VAL A 59 -20.35 1.57 4.36
N TRP A 60 -19.65 1.19 5.41
CA TRP A 60 -19.46 2.01 6.60
C TRP A 60 -18.07 2.65 6.56
N LYS A 61 -18.00 3.97 6.75
CA LYS A 61 -16.75 4.72 6.90
C LYS A 61 -16.79 5.55 8.16
N ALA A 62 -15.69 5.54 8.90
CA ALA A 62 -15.58 6.32 10.12
C ALA A 62 -14.14 6.77 10.36
N ALA A 63 -14.04 7.78 11.21
CA ALA A 63 -12.77 8.33 11.66
C ALA A 63 -12.91 8.81 13.10
N SER A 64 -11.82 8.76 13.85
CA SER A 64 -11.72 9.23 15.23
C SER A 64 -10.45 10.05 15.39
N GLY A 65 -10.49 11.04 16.28
CA GLY A 65 -9.33 11.90 16.60
C GLY A 65 -9.01 12.92 15.51
N VAL A 66 -7.76 13.38 15.49
CA VAL A 66 -7.28 14.47 14.66
C VAL A 66 -6.37 13.99 13.53
N GLY A 67 -6.52 14.61 12.38
CA GLY A 67 -5.62 14.50 11.24
C GLY A 67 -4.40 15.40 11.35
N ASN A 68 -4.47 16.40 12.23
CA ASN A 68 -3.40 17.34 12.50
C ASN A 68 -3.37 17.77 13.98
N MET A 69 -2.40 17.24 14.75
CA MET A 69 -2.23 17.54 16.17
C MET A 69 -1.92 19.02 16.47
N ARG A 70 -1.40 19.78 15.49
CA ARG A 70 -1.06 21.20 15.70
C ARG A 70 -2.28 22.11 15.55
N THR A 71 -3.13 21.82 14.58
CA THR A 71 -4.30 22.66 14.27
C THR A 71 -5.61 22.13 14.85
N GLY A 72 -5.62 20.88 15.35
CA GLY A 72 -6.83 20.22 15.80
C GLY A 72 -7.75 19.75 14.66
N GLU A 73 -7.33 19.84 13.39
CA GLU A 73 -8.14 19.42 12.25
C GLU A 73 -8.53 17.94 12.38
N PRO A 74 -9.81 17.57 12.20
CA PRO A 74 -10.28 16.22 12.42
C PRO A 74 -9.68 15.23 11.42
N ARG A 75 -9.59 13.96 11.82
CA ARG A 75 -9.17 12.89 10.90
C ARG A 75 -10.24 12.64 9.84
N GLY A 76 -9.86 12.52 8.57
CA GLY A 76 -10.78 12.29 7.46
C GLY A 76 -11.16 10.82 7.26
N LYS A 77 -12.44 10.56 7.03
CA LYS A 77 -13.00 9.23 6.67
C LYS A 77 -12.58 8.73 5.29
N ASN A 78 -12.08 9.63 4.45
CA ASN A 78 -11.63 9.34 3.07
C ASN A 78 -10.14 9.66 2.87
N ASP A 79 -9.38 9.84 3.96
CA ASP A 79 -7.97 10.17 3.87
C ASP A 79 -7.18 9.08 3.17
N ARG A 80 -6.35 9.50 2.22
CA ARG A 80 -5.29 8.67 1.66
C ARG A 80 -4.18 8.55 2.69
N PHE A 81 -3.51 7.40 2.72
CA PHE A 81 -2.39 7.12 3.61
C PHE A 81 -1.39 6.18 2.95
N ARG A 82 -0.15 6.15 3.46
CA ARG A 82 0.88 5.20 3.02
C ARG A 82 0.54 3.82 3.58
N VAL A 83 0.31 2.84 2.71
CA VAL A 83 -0.14 1.48 3.11
C VAL A 83 0.99 0.55 3.56
N GLY A 84 2.25 0.99 3.42
CA GLY A 84 3.42 0.22 3.84
C GLY A 84 3.46 -1.18 3.24
N SER A 85 3.67 -2.19 4.07
CA SER A 85 3.82 -3.58 3.64
C SER A 85 2.61 -4.21 2.95
N ILE A 86 1.44 -3.56 2.94
CA ILE A 86 0.30 -3.99 2.11
C ILE A 86 0.68 -3.97 0.61
N THR A 87 1.64 -3.14 0.19
CA THR A 87 2.19 -3.13 -1.18
C THR A 87 2.66 -4.51 -1.64
N LYS A 88 3.15 -5.36 -0.72
CA LYS A 88 3.61 -6.72 -1.03
C LYS A 88 2.51 -7.57 -1.66
N THR A 89 1.26 -7.40 -1.24
CA THR A 89 0.12 -8.11 -1.84
C THR A 89 -0.09 -7.71 -3.29
N PHE A 90 0.06 -6.43 -3.65
CA PHE A 90 -0.03 -5.99 -5.05
C PHE A 90 1.09 -6.60 -5.90
N MET A 91 2.32 -6.61 -5.39
CA MET A 91 3.46 -7.18 -6.10
C MET A 91 3.34 -8.70 -6.28
N ALA A 92 2.91 -9.41 -5.23
CA ALA A 92 2.66 -10.85 -5.31
C ALA A 92 1.57 -11.18 -6.35
N THR A 93 0.48 -10.41 -6.38
CA THR A 93 -0.57 -10.56 -7.40
C THR A 93 -0.03 -10.37 -8.82
N VAL A 94 0.82 -9.36 -9.06
CA VAL A 94 1.45 -9.16 -10.38
C VAL A 94 2.31 -10.35 -10.78
N LEU A 95 3.14 -10.88 -9.88
CA LEU A 95 3.97 -12.05 -10.17
C LEU A 95 3.15 -13.30 -10.42
N LEU A 96 2.07 -13.52 -9.68
CA LEU A 96 1.14 -14.63 -9.90
C LEU A 96 0.42 -14.51 -11.25
N GLN A 97 0.05 -13.30 -11.67
CA GLN A 97 -0.49 -13.07 -13.01
C GLN A 97 0.55 -13.34 -14.10
N MET A 98 1.80 -12.92 -13.90
CA MET A 98 2.89 -13.21 -14.83
C MET A 98 3.18 -14.71 -14.94
N GLU A 99 3.07 -15.47 -13.84
CA GLU A 99 3.13 -16.94 -13.85
C GLU A 99 1.96 -17.53 -14.65
N ALA A 100 0.73 -17.07 -14.41
CA ALA A 100 -0.44 -17.52 -15.15
C ALA A 100 -0.36 -17.20 -16.66
N GLU A 101 0.35 -16.14 -17.03
CA GLU A 101 0.67 -15.76 -18.41
C GLU A 101 1.85 -16.57 -19.01
N GLY A 102 2.48 -17.47 -18.25
CA GLY A 102 3.65 -18.22 -18.68
C GLY A 102 4.92 -17.38 -18.88
N ARG A 103 4.98 -16.17 -18.30
CA ARG A 103 6.11 -15.24 -18.45
C ARG A 103 7.27 -15.52 -17.49
N LEU A 104 7.00 -16.24 -16.41
CA LEU A 104 7.94 -16.75 -15.42
C LEU A 104 7.32 -17.97 -14.74
N SER A 105 8.12 -18.75 -14.02
CA SER A 105 7.65 -19.73 -13.04
C SER A 105 7.94 -19.25 -11.62
N LEU A 106 7.06 -19.53 -10.66
CA LEU A 106 7.40 -19.28 -9.25
C LEU A 106 8.60 -20.13 -8.77
N ASP A 107 8.93 -21.20 -9.49
CA ASP A 107 10.07 -22.06 -9.20
C ASP A 107 11.34 -21.64 -9.95
N ASP A 108 11.28 -20.60 -10.80
CA ASP A 108 12.47 -19.92 -11.31
C ASP A 108 13.29 -19.37 -10.15
N THR A 109 14.61 -19.46 -10.28
CA THR A 109 15.53 -18.93 -9.29
C THR A 109 15.68 -17.43 -9.46
N VAL A 110 16.14 -16.75 -8.41
CA VAL A 110 16.47 -15.32 -8.51
C VAL A 110 17.54 -15.07 -9.57
N ASP A 111 18.49 -16.00 -9.74
CA ASP A 111 19.57 -15.86 -10.71
C ASP A 111 19.09 -16.00 -12.17
N ASP A 112 17.98 -16.72 -12.43
CA ASP A 112 17.39 -16.85 -13.76
C ASP A 112 16.87 -15.51 -14.29
N HIS A 113 16.42 -14.62 -13.41
CA HIS A 113 15.94 -13.28 -13.77
C HIS A 113 16.97 -12.18 -13.50
N LEU A 114 17.73 -12.30 -12.41
CA LEU A 114 18.66 -11.30 -11.90
C LEU A 114 20.07 -11.92 -11.73
N PRO A 115 20.73 -12.32 -12.83
CA PRO A 115 21.96 -13.11 -12.79
C PRO A 115 23.07 -12.38 -12.03
N GLY A 116 23.65 -13.08 -11.05
CA GLY A 116 24.77 -12.57 -10.25
C GLY A 116 24.43 -11.51 -9.21
N LEU A 117 23.18 -11.03 -9.14
CA LEU A 117 22.79 -9.97 -8.20
C LEU A 117 22.83 -10.44 -6.74
N VAL A 118 22.46 -11.70 -6.48
CA VAL A 118 22.44 -12.30 -5.14
C VAL A 118 23.61 -13.28 -5.00
N ARG A 119 24.78 -12.76 -4.63
CA ARG A 119 26.00 -13.54 -4.41
C ARG A 119 26.80 -12.97 -3.24
N GLY A 120 27.58 -13.83 -2.58
CA GLY A 120 28.56 -13.43 -1.55
C GLY A 120 28.07 -13.65 -0.13
N ASN A 121 29.02 -13.75 0.81
CA ASN A 121 28.78 -14.03 2.22
C ASN A 121 27.89 -15.27 2.50
N GLY A 122 27.92 -16.27 1.61
CA GLY A 122 27.08 -17.46 1.67
C GLY A 122 25.68 -17.31 1.06
N ASN A 123 25.31 -16.13 0.58
CA ASN A 123 24.10 -15.90 -0.22
C ASN A 123 24.30 -16.44 -1.65
N ASP A 124 23.29 -17.11 -2.18
CA ASP A 124 23.30 -17.71 -3.52
C ASP A 124 21.91 -17.67 -4.16
N GLY A 125 21.73 -16.75 -5.11
CA GLY A 125 20.47 -16.53 -5.84
C GLY A 125 19.99 -17.76 -6.61
N ARG A 126 20.89 -18.66 -7.01
CA ARG A 126 20.56 -19.92 -7.70
C ARG A 126 19.81 -20.92 -6.82
N LYS A 127 19.75 -20.68 -5.50
CA LYS A 127 19.07 -21.55 -4.53
C LYS A 127 17.78 -20.92 -4.00
N ILE A 128 17.46 -19.70 -4.39
CA ILE A 128 16.29 -18.96 -3.92
C ILE A 128 15.35 -18.84 -5.10
N THR A 129 14.12 -19.34 -4.97
CA THR A 129 13.10 -19.22 -6.01
C THR A 129 12.22 -17.99 -5.79
N VAL A 130 11.49 -17.56 -6.82
CA VAL A 130 10.49 -16.49 -6.70
C VAL A 130 9.46 -16.83 -5.60
N ARG A 131 9.00 -18.08 -5.54
CA ARG A 131 8.12 -18.61 -4.48
C ARG A 131 8.67 -18.33 -3.08
N ARG A 132 9.98 -18.54 -2.88
CA ARG A 132 10.68 -18.35 -1.60
C ARG A 132 10.84 -16.88 -1.22
N LEU A 133 10.90 -15.97 -2.21
CA LEU A 133 10.82 -14.54 -1.95
C LEU A 133 9.43 -14.18 -1.42
N LEU A 134 8.38 -14.57 -2.14
CA LEU A 134 6.99 -14.19 -1.85
C LEU A 134 6.51 -14.69 -0.49
N ASN A 135 6.93 -15.89 -0.09
CA ASN A 135 6.53 -16.51 1.18
C ASN A 135 7.54 -16.32 2.32
N HIS A 136 8.55 -15.46 2.17
CA HIS A 136 9.53 -15.16 3.21
C HIS A 136 10.35 -16.37 3.72
N THR A 137 10.64 -17.32 2.83
CA THR A 137 11.48 -18.50 3.15
C THR A 137 12.83 -18.50 2.43
N SER A 138 13.27 -17.37 1.87
CA SER A 138 14.56 -17.22 1.18
C SER A 138 15.80 -17.37 2.09
N GLY A 139 15.67 -17.02 3.38
CA GLY A 139 16.79 -16.91 4.31
C GLY A 139 17.56 -15.59 4.22
N LEU A 140 17.17 -14.66 3.32
CA LEU A 140 17.83 -13.37 3.16
C LEU A 140 17.62 -12.47 4.38
N PHE A 141 18.70 -11.83 4.84
CA PHE A 141 18.65 -10.81 5.87
C PHE A 141 17.74 -9.64 5.46
N ASP A 142 16.99 -9.08 6.40
CA ASP A 142 16.19 -7.87 6.15
C ASP A 142 17.09 -6.64 6.25
N TYR A 143 17.31 -5.91 5.15
CA TYR A 143 18.16 -4.72 5.17
C TYR A 143 17.68 -3.65 6.17
N LEU A 144 16.39 -3.63 6.54
CA LEU A 144 15.87 -2.72 7.57
C LEU A 144 16.30 -3.13 8.99
N ALA A 145 16.71 -4.37 9.22
CA ALA A 145 17.24 -4.84 10.50
C ALA A 145 18.74 -4.55 10.66
N ASP A 146 19.41 -4.03 9.62
CA ASP A 146 20.79 -3.57 9.76
C ASP A 146 20.81 -2.30 10.61
N LYS A 147 21.58 -2.32 11.71
CA LYS A 147 21.61 -1.22 12.69
C LYS A 147 22.01 0.11 12.04
N LYS A 148 23.07 0.12 11.22
CA LYS A 148 23.57 1.34 10.60
C LYS A 148 22.58 1.88 9.58
N TYR A 149 21.97 0.99 8.80
CA TYR A 149 20.93 1.35 7.85
C TYR A 149 19.71 1.95 8.57
N SER A 150 19.22 1.28 9.62
CA SER A 150 18.07 1.73 10.41
C SER A 150 18.32 3.10 11.05
N GLU A 151 19.46 3.28 11.73
CA GLU A 151 19.84 4.57 12.34
C GLU A 151 19.99 5.71 11.32
N THR A 152 20.32 5.39 10.07
CA THR A 152 20.48 6.39 9.01
C THR A 152 19.14 6.75 8.38
N TYR A 153 18.29 5.76 8.09
CA TYR A 153 17.14 5.93 7.19
C TYR A 153 15.76 5.69 7.82
N MET A 154 15.68 5.10 9.02
CA MET A 154 14.42 4.66 9.62
C MET A 154 14.19 5.19 11.03
N GLU A 155 15.26 5.35 11.80
CA GLU A 155 15.24 5.64 13.23
C GLU A 155 16.17 6.79 13.57
N GLY A 156 15.99 7.34 14.78
CA GLY A 156 16.86 8.38 15.32
C GLY A 156 16.62 9.75 14.68
N ALA A 157 16.55 10.79 15.52
CA ALA A 157 16.26 12.13 15.03
C ALA A 157 17.31 12.63 14.01
N ARG A 158 18.59 12.34 14.24
CA ARG A 158 19.68 12.90 13.41
C ARG A 158 19.77 12.27 12.03
N GLY A 159 19.80 10.94 11.95
CA GLY A 159 19.91 10.21 10.68
C GLY A 159 18.66 10.39 9.84
N TYR A 160 17.52 9.95 10.38
CA TYR A 160 16.25 10.03 9.66
C TYR A 160 15.92 11.45 9.18
N LEU A 161 15.97 12.49 10.03
CA LEU A 161 15.57 13.84 9.59
C LEU A 161 16.48 14.39 8.48
N LYS A 162 17.76 14.00 8.47
CA LYS A 162 18.71 14.37 7.42
C LYS A 162 18.45 13.61 6.12
N HIS A 163 18.06 12.33 6.20
CA HIS A 163 18.02 11.42 5.06
C HIS A 163 16.61 11.01 4.60
N ARG A 164 15.54 11.48 5.24
CA ARG A 164 14.13 11.07 4.96
C ARG A 164 13.62 11.39 3.55
N TYR A 165 14.35 12.19 2.79
CA TYR A 165 14.03 12.53 1.40
C TYR A 165 15.05 11.96 0.40
N ASP A 166 16.01 11.17 0.87
CA ASP A 166 16.95 10.47 0.00
C ASP A 166 16.18 9.44 -0.84
N THR A 167 16.45 9.42 -2.15
CA THR A 167 16.05 8.34 -3.03
C THR A 167 17.21 7.37 -3.17
N LEU A 168 17.01 6.11 -2.78
CA LEU A 168 18.04 5.08 -2.82
C LEU A 168 17.73 4.05 -3.91
N PRO A 169 18.74 3.61 -4.68
CA PRO A 169 18.52 2.57 -5.67
C PRO A 169 18.31 1.20 -4.98
N PRO A 170 17.47 0.30 -5.55
CA PRO A 170 17.19 -1.03 -5.00
C PRO A 170 18.45 -1.84 -4.62
N GLU A 171 19.51 -1.74 -5.43
CA GLU A 171 20.77 -2.44 -5.23
C GLU A 171 21.47 -2.02 -3.94
N LYS A 172 21.22 -0.81 -3.43
CA LYS A 172 21.77 -0.38 -2.14
C LYS A 172 21.16 -1.18 -1.00
N HIS A 173 19.85 -1.43 -1.02
CA HIS A 173 19.17 -2.25 -0.02
C HIS A 173 19.65 -3.70 -0.10
N ILE A 174 19.80 -4.23 -1.32
CA ILE A 174 20.31 -5.58 -1.56
C ILE A 174 21.73 -5.71 -1.03
N ARG A 175 22.64 -4.78 -1.34
CA ARG A 175 24.03 -4.82 -0.81
C ARG A 175 24.09 -4.84 0.71
N VAL A 176 23.22 -4.10 1.39
CA VAL A 176 23.13 -4.13 2.87
C VAL A 176 22.66 -5.50 3.33
N ALA A 177 21.66 -6.11 2.71
CA ALA A 177 21.26 -7.47 3.06
C ALA A 177 22.38 -8.50 2.83
N LEU A 178 23.11 -8.40 1.70
CA LEU A 178 24.15 -9.35 1.32
C LEU A 178 25.46 -9.18 2.10
N SER A 179 25.64 -8.08 2.85
CA SER A 179 26.73 -7.96 3.82
C SER A 179 26.55 -8.87 5.03
N HIS A 180 25.38 -9.47 5.19
CA HIS A 180 25.06 -10.46 6.22
C HIS A 180 24.98 -11.86 5.62
N ARG A 181 25.26 -12.89 6.43
CA ARG A 181 25.06 -14.29 6.03
C ARG A 181 23.56 -14.60 5.96
N PRO A 182 23.13 -15.55 5.13
CA PRO A 182 21.75 -16.04 5.19
C PRO A 182 21.40 -16.51 6.61
N LEU A 183 20.20 -16.18 7.07
CA LEU A 183 19.70 -16.59 8.39
C LEU A 183 19.49 -18.11 8.48
N PHE A 184 19.20 -18.74 7.33
CA PHE A 184 18.97 -20.17 7.19
C PHE A 184 19.04 -20.58 5.71
N LYS A 185 19.03 -21.90 5.43
CA LYS A 185 18.99 -22.42 4.07
C LYS A 185 17.63 -22.12 3.41
N PRO A 186 17.58 -21.71 2.13
CA PRO A 186 16.31 -21.41 1.45
C PRO A 186 15.28 -22.54 1.59
N GLY A 187 14.04 -22.20 1.94
CA GLY A 187 12.92 -23.11 2.12
C GLY A 187 12.84 -23.83 3.47
N THR A 188 13.82 -23.67 4.36
CA THR A 188 13.86 -24.45 5.62
C THR A 188 13.15 -23.78 6.81
N LYS A 189 12.99 -22.45 6.78
CA LYS A 189 12.32 -21.66 7.82
C LYS A 189 11.63 -20.46 7.20
N HIS A 190 10.84 -19.75 8.01
CA HIS A 190 10.21 -18.48 7.66
C HIS A 190 10.87 -17.34 8.44
N SER A 191 11.20 -16.25 7.76
CA SER A 191 11.58 -14.97 8.39
C SER A 191 11.22 -13.82 7.47
N TYR A 192 10.43 -12.88 7.99
CA TYR A 192 10.07 -11.68 7.26
C TYR A 192 11.31 -10.91 6.83
N SER A 193 11.33 -10.45 5.59
CA SER A 193 12.45 -9.69 5.03
C SER A 193 11.95 -8.80 3.90
N ASN A 194 12.20 -7.49 4.01
CA ASN A 194 11.86 -6.54 2.94
C ASN A 194 12.75 -6.74 1.70
N THR A 195 13.97 -7.26 1.89
CA THR A 195 14.89 -7.65 0.79
C THR A 195 14.20 -8.56 -0.22
N ASN A 196 13.34 -9.47 0.23
CA ASN A 196 12.60 -10.36 -0.67
C ASN A 196 11.73 -9.62 -1.66
N TYR A 197 11.05 -8.57 -1.21
CA TYR A 197 10.16 -7.80 -2.07
C TYR A 197 10.88 -6.71 -2.86
N VAL A 198 12.06 -6.26 -2.43
CA VAL A 198 12.96 -5.49 -3.30
C VAL A 198 13.36 -6.34 -4.51
N LEU A 199 13.80 -7.58 -4.29
CA LEU A 199 14.11 -8.52 -5.37
C LEU A 199 12.88 -8.86 -6.22
N ALA A 200 11.73 -9.09 -5.59
CA ALA A 200 10.49 -9.39 -6.33
C ALA A 200 10.09 -8.22 -7.25
N GLY A 201 10.30 -6.97 -6.82
CA GLY A 201 10.09 -5.78 -7.66
C GLY A 201 11.01 -5.76 -8.87
N LEU A 202 12.31 -6.01 -8.67
CA LEU A 202 13.26 -6.10 -9.78
C LEU A 202 12.92 -7.25 -10.76
N ILE A 203 12.39 -8.38 -10.28
CA ILE A 203 11.91 -9.47 -11.14
C ILE A 203 10.69 -9.03 -11.96
N VAL A 204 9.72 -8.36 -11.33
CA VAL A 204 8.58 -7.76 -12.04
C VAL A 204 9.06 -6.84 -13.16
N GLU A 205 10.05 -5.99 -12.88
CA GLU A 205 10.58 -5.06 -13.88
C GLU A 205 11.32 -5.78 -15.01
N LYS A 206 12.13 -6.78 -14.66
CA LYS A 206 12.88 -7.58 -15.63
C LYS A 206 11.95 -8.33 -16.59
N VAL A 207 10.94 -9.01 -16.05
CA VAL A 207 9.99 -9.81 -16.83
C VAL A 207 9.02 -8.89 -17.58
N GLY A 208 8.52 -7.86 -16.89
CA GLY A 208 7.59 -6.83 -17.36
C GLY A 208 8.12 -5.94 -18.47
N LYS A 209 9.43 -5.64 -18.45
CA LYS A 209 10.10 -4.59 -19.25
C LYS A 209 9.55 -3.18 -18.99
N ARG A 210 8.98 -2.96 -17.81
CA ARG A 210 8.39 -1.70 -17.34
C ARG A 210 8.62 -1.60 -15.82
N THR A 211 8.43 -0.42 -15.24
CA THR A 211 8.56 -0.26 -13.79
C THR A 211 7.50 -1.10 -13.05
N TYR A 212 7.79 -1.52 -11.81
CA TYR A 212 6.79 -2.28 -11.05
C TYR A 212 5.56 -1.41 -10.72
N GLU A 213 5.73 -0.07 -10.61
CA GLU A 213 4.66 0.92 -10.55
C GLU A 213 3.66 0.73 -11.70
N ASP A 214 4.18 0.64 -12.92
CA ASP A 214 3.40 0.55 -14.15
C ASP A 214 2.67 -0.78 -14.24
N GLU A 215 3.35 -1.88 -13.89
CA GLU A 215 2.76 -3.22 -13.84
C GLU A 215 1.62 -3.26 -12.82
N VAL A 216 1.82 -2.76 -11.60
CA VAL A 216 0.75 -2.69 -10.58
C VAL A 216 -0.40 -1.79 -11.04
N ARG A 217 -0.09 -0.65 -11.67
CA ARG A 217 -1.10 0.28 -12.17
C ARG A 217 -1.99 -0.37 -13.22
N ASP A 218 -1.37 -0.97 -14.24
CA ASP A 218 -2.08 -1.45 -15.43
C ASP A 218 -2.79 -2.78 -15.16
N ARG A 219 -2.26 -3.60 -14.24
CA ARG A 219 -2.82 -4.92 -13.90
C ARG A 219 -3.85 -4.93 -12.77
N ILE A 220 -3.75 -3.97 -11.84
CA ILE A 220 -4.57 -3.98 -10.61
C ILE A 220 -5.34 -2.67 -10.46
N ILE A 221 -4.64 -1.53 -10.42
CA ILE A 221 -5.28 -0.25 -10.05
C ILE A 221 -6.32 0.18 -11.10
N LYS A 222 -5.97 0.16 -12.39
CA LYS A 222 -6.88 0.57 -13.48
C LYS A 222 -8.05 -0.41 -13.64
N PRO A 223 -7.85 -1.75 -13.77
CA PRO A 223 -8.96 -2.67 -13.98
C PRO A 223 -9.97 -2.69 -12.83
N LEU A 224 -9.50 -2.51 -11.58
CA LEU A 224 -10.37 -2.45 -10.40
C LEU A 224 -10.92 -1.05 -10.09
N GLY A 225 -10.59 -0.04 -10.90
CA GLY A 225 -11.08 1.33 -10.70
C GLY A 225 -10.64 1.97 -9.38
N LEU A 226 -9.44 1.66 -8.87
CA LEU A 226 -8.94 2.11 -7.57
C LEU A 226 -8.47 3.57 -7.59
N LYS A 227 -9.40 4.52 -7.80
CA LYS A 227 -9.12 5.96 -8.00
C LYS A 227 -8.38 6.67 -6.84
N ALA A 228 -8.36 6.08 -5.65
CA ALA A 228 -7.64 6.61 -4.47
C ALA A 228 -6.30 5.92 -4.21
N THR A 229 -5.89 4.99 -5.08
CA THR A 229 -4.63 4.23 -4.96
C THR A 229 -3.66 4.67 -6.05
N THR A 230 -2.46 5.05 -5.66
CA THR A 230 -1.39 5.46 -6.57
C THR A 230 -0.07 4.94 -6.04
N ASN A 231 0.84 4.58 -6.94
CA ASN A 231 2.25 4.45 -6.58
C ASN A 231 2.97 5.78 -6.89
N PRO A 232 3.32 6.60 -5.88
CA PRO A 232 3.81 7.95 -6.10
C PRO A 232 5.29 8.01 -6.53
N GLY A 233 5.96 6.86 -6.70
CA GLY A 233 7.39 6.78 -6.95
C GLY A 233 8.17 7.55 -5.87
N ASN A 234 9.05 8.45 -6.30
CA ASN A 234 9.89 9.27 -5.41
C ASN A 234 9.20 10.52 -4.86
N SER A 235 7.89 10.72 -5.13
CA SER A 235 7.19 11.87 -4.58
C SER A 235 7.07 11.78 -3.06
N ILE A 236 7.55 12.82 -2.39
CA ILE A 236 7.47 12.97 -0.94
C ILE A 236 6.07 13.36 -0.48
N HIS A 237 5.22 13.82 -1.40
CA HIS A 237 3.86 14.28 -1.11
C HIS A 237 2.85 13.14 -1.17
N LEU A 238 1.91 13.19 -0.22
CA LEU A 238 0.76 12.29 -0.21
C LEU A 238 -0.42 12.98 -0.90
N PRO A 239 -1.10 12.33 -1.87
CA PRO A 239 -2.26 12.94 -2.53
C PRO A 239 -3.36 13.32 -1.54
N ARG A 240 -4.15 14.35 -1.87
CA ARG A 240 -5.27 14.82 -1.05
C ARG A 240 -6.57 14.04 -1.38
N PRO A 241 -7.53 13.96 -0.45
CA PRO A 241 -7.42 14.37 0.97
C PRO A 241 -6.49 13.42 1.74
N SER A 242 -5.72 13.98 2.67
CA SER A 242 -4.81 13.20 3.51
C SER A 242 -4.47 13.95 4.80
N SER A 243 -4.29 13.17 5.87
CA SER A 243 -3.85 13.65 7.18
C SER A 243 -2.33 13.58 7.34
N ARG A 244 -1.81 14.23 8.39
CA ARG A 244 -0.38 14.15 8.74
C ARG A 244 -0.03 12.78 9.30
N GLY A 245 1.12 12.26 8.88
CA GLY A 245 1.75 11.09 9.51
C GLY A 245 2.58 11.50 10.73
N TYR A 246 2.53 10.71 11.78
CA TYR A 246 3.28 10.90 13.02
C TYR A 246 4.04 9.63 13.38
N SER A 247 5.21 9.77 13.98
CA SER A 247 6.05 8.63 14.39
C SER A 247 6.71 8.92 15.72
N LYS A 248 6.80 7.89 16.57
CA LYS A 248 7.57 7.89 17.80
C LYS A 248 8.99 7.34 17.61
N LEU A 249 9.34 6.89 16.40
CA LEU A 249 10.66 6.30 16.08
C LEU A 249 11.81 7.33 16.07
N PHE A 250 11.47 8.62 16.14
CA PHE A 250 12.42 9.73 16.11
C PHE A 250 12.65 10.36 17.49
N ARG A 251 12.17 9.71 18.56
CA ARG A 251 12.34 10.23 19.92
C ARG A 251 13.74 9.94 20.43
N THR A 252 14.50 11.00 20.71
CA THR A 252 15.61 10.95 21.64
C THR A 252 15.02 11.09 23.05
N SER A 253 14.69 9.98 23.71
CA SER A 253 14.23 9.94 25.13
C SER A 253 12.81 10.53 25.43
N PRO A 254 12.21 10.25 26.62
CA PRO A 254 10.76 10.07 26.83
C PRO A 254 9.79 11.27 26.68
N THR A 255 10.23 12.49 26.34
CA THR A 255 9.39 13.69 26.52
C THR A 255 9.11 14.54 25.27
N GLY A 256 9.71 14.28 24.11
CA GLY A 256 9.46 15.10 22.91
C GLY A 256 8.65 14.42 21.81
N SER A 257 7.58 15.04 21.30
CA SER A 257 6.95 14.67 20.03
C SER A 257 7.52 15.53 18.90
N THR A 258 8.25 14.92 17.96
CA THR A 258 8.77 15.62 16.77
C THR A 258 7.81 15.43 15.59
N THR A 259 7.30 16.55 15.07
CA THR A 259 6.45 16.60 13.87
C THR A 259 7.30 16.57 12.60
N SER A 260 6.85 15.86 11.56
CA SER A 260 7.41 15.93 10.20
C SER A 260 7.07 17.30 9.56
N PRO A 261 8.06 18.16 9.20
CA PRO A 261 7.78 19.37 8.44
C PRO A 261 7.59 19.08 6.95
N ARG A 262 6.97 20.08 6.29
CA ARG A 262 6.19 20.10 5.04
C ARG A 262 6.67 19.19 3.90
#